data_AF-A0A9D9PE34-F1
#
_entry.id   AF-A0A9D9PE34-F1
#
_cell.length_a   1.000
_cell.length_b   1.000
_cell.length_c   1.000
_cell.angle_alpha   90.00
_cell.angle_beta   90.00
_cell.angle_gamma   90.00
#
_symmetry.space_group_name_H-M   'P 1'
#
loop_
_entity.id
_entity.type
_entity.pdbx_description
1 polymer ?
#
loop_
_entity_poly.entity_id
_entity_poly.type
_entity_poly.pdbx_seq_one_letter_code
_entity_poly.pdbx_strand_id
1 'polypeptide(L)' 'MGTPPTISTLDRAAFTNRAISYETDVLFEGVSMDVKTILLAITPVFVLACLFFGTQNGFYNTDNYHGNGSAH' A
#
# COMPACT_ATOMS: atom_id res chain seq x y z
N MET A 1 4.17 -6.02 -56.71
CA MET A 1 5.10 -5.92 -55.56
C MET A 1 4.38 -5.08 -54.51
N GLY A 2 3.82 -5.69 -53.46
CA GLY A 2 3.02 -4.97 -52.47
C GLY A 2 3.90 -4.20 -51.49
N THR A 3 3.50 -2.98 -51.13
CA THR A 3 4.19 -2.19 -50.10
C THR A 3 4.09 -2.89 -48.75
N PRO A 4 5.18 -2.92 -47.95
CA PRO A 4 5.13 -3.52 -46.62
C PRO A 4 4.11 -2.81 -45.73
N PRO A 5 3.40 -3.53 -44.84
CA PRO A 5 2.43 -2.93 -43.95
C PRO A 5 3.11 -1.92 -43.01
N THR A 6 2.60 -0.69 -42.98
CA THR A 6 3.08 0.35 -42.07
C THR A 6 2.36 0.17 -40.73
N ILE A 7 3.09 -0.26 -39.71
CA ILE A 7 2.56 -0.34 -38.35
C ILE A 7 2.27 1.08 -37.86
N SER A 8 1.05 1.31 -37.39
CA SER A 8 0.65 2.60 -36.84
C SER A 8 1.39 2.89 -35.53
N THR A 9 1.62 4.16 -35.22
CA THR A 9 2.20 4.56 -33.92
C THR A 9 1.32 4.10 -32.75
N LEU A 10 0.01 3.98 -32.98
CA LEU A 10 -0.95 3.46 -32.02
C LEU A 10 -0.75 1.96 -31.76
N ASP A 11 -0.49 1.15 -32.78
CA ASP A 11 -0.18 -0.28 -32.61
C ASP A 11 1.13 -0.49 -31.85
N ARG A 12 2.14 0.35 -32.10
CA ARG A 12 3.38 0.37 -31.30
C ARG A 12 3.10 0.72 -29.84
N ALA A 13 2.32 1.76 -29.59
CA ALA A 13 1.96 2.16 -28.23
C ALA A 13 1.14 1.08 -27.51
N ALA A 14 0.21 0.42 -28.20
CA ALA A 14 -0.59 -0.67 -27.63
C ALA A 14 0.27 -1.89 -27.26
N PHE A 15 1.25 -2.24 -28.09
CA PHE A 15 2.20 -3.30 -27.78
C PHE A 15 3.07 -2.93 -26.57
N THR A 16 3.59 -1.71 -26.52
CA THR A 16 4.36 -1.20 -25.37
C THR A 16 3.52 -1.17 -24.08
N ASN A 17 2.26 -0.75 -24.15
CA ASN A 17 1.37 -0.72 -22.98
C ASN A 17 1.02 -2.14 -22.49
N ARG A 18 0.74 -3.07 -23.41
CA ARG A 18 0.62 -4.49 -23.04
C ARG A 18 1.91 -5.02 -22.45
N ALA A 19 3.05 -4.48 -22.88
CA ALA A 19 4.34 -4.93 -22.41
C ALA A 19 4.61 -4.52 -20.96
N ILE A 20 4.37 -3.24 -20.67
CA ILE A 20 4.50 -2.69 -19.33
C ILE A 20 3.52 -3.37 -18.38
N SER A 21 2.29 -3.61 -18.82
CA SER A 21 1.29 -4.27 -17.98
C SER A 21 1.74 -5.67 -17.56
N TYR A 22 2.30 -6.49 -18.47
CA TYR A 22 2.79 -7.81 -18.07
C TYR A 22 3.95 -7.72 -17.08
N GLU A 23 4.85 -6.74 -17.20
CA GLU A 23 5.95 -6.59 -16.24
C GLU A 23 5.42 -6.18 -14.88
N THR A 24 4.48 -5.25 -14.82
CA THR A 24 3.86 -4.86 -13.55
C THR A 24 3.04 -6.00 -12.94
N ASP A 25 2.34 -6.76 -13.76
CA ASP A 25 1.54 -7.90 -13.33
C ASP A 25 2.45 -9.02 -12.80
N VAL A 26 3.54 -9.39 -13.47
CA VAL A 26 4.50 -10.42 -13.00
C VAL A 26 5.20 -10.00 -11.70
N LEU A 27 5.51 -8.71 -11.55
CA LEU A 27 6.11 -8.15 -10.35
C LEU A 27 5.11 -8.16 -9.17
N PHE A 28 3.81 -7.97 -9.45
CA PHE A 28 2.75 -7.98 -8.45
C PHE A 28 2.23 -9.40 -8.16
N GLU A 29 2.25 -10.31 -9.14
CA GLU A 29 1.87 -11.72 -9.02
C GLU A 29 2.90 -12.52 -8.19
N GLY A 30 4.17 -12.08 -8.18
CA GLY A 30 5.19 -12.57 -7.25
C GLY A 30 4.91 -12.20 -5.78
N VAL A 31 4.03 -11.23 -5.53
CA VAL A 31 3.48 -10.92 -4.21
C VAL A 31 2.23 -11.77 -4.03
N SER A 32 2.39 -12.98 -3.49
CA SER A 32 1.23 -13.75 -3.07
C SER A 32 0.46 -12.93 -2.03
N MET A 33 -0.84 -12.74 -2.28
CA MET A 33 -1.78 -12.16 -1.31
C MET A 33 -2.04 -13.17 -0.19
N ASP A 34 -0.97 -13.50 0.51
CA ASP A 34 -0.94 -14.35 1.69
C ASP A 34 -1.06 -13.48 2.94
N VAL A 35 -1.73 -14.02 3.95
CA VAL A 35 -1.92 -13.39 5.25
C VAL A 35 -0.57 -13.00 5.86
N LYS A 36 0.48 -13.80 5.63
CA LYS A 36 1.85 -13.51 6.11
C LYS A 36 2.40 -12.21 5.51
N THR A 37 2.23 -12.01 4.21
CA THR A 37 2.70 -10.80 3.50
C THR A 37 1.94 -9.56 3.99
N ILE A 38 0.63 -9.68 4.18
CA ILE A 38 -0.21 -8.59 4.71
C ILE A 38 0.19 -8.24 6.15
N LEU A 39 0.40 -9.25 7.00
CA LEU A 39 0.87 -9.03 8.38
C LEU A 39 2.24 -8.34 8.40
N LEU A 40 3.17 -8.80 7.56
CA LEU A 40 4.50 -8.22 7.47
C LEU A 40 4.46 -6.73 7.08
N ALA A 41 3.57 -6.36 6.15
CA ALA A 41 3.39 -4.98 5.72
C ALA A 41 2.69 -4.10 6.77
N ILE A 42 1.65 -4.61 7.45
CA ILE A 42 0.85 -3.80 8.38
C ILE A 42 1.47 -3.66 9.78
N THR A 43 2.28 -4.64 10.21
CA THR A 43 2.92 -4.62 11.54
C THR A 43 3.77 -3.37 11.80
N PRO A 44 4.70 -2.95 10.92
CA PRO A 44 5.47 -1.73 11.18
C PRO A 44 4.60 -0.47 11.21
N VAL A 45 3.57 -0.39 10.35
CA VAL A 45 2.60 0.71 10.36
C VAL A 45 1.83 0.75 11.68
N PHE A 46 1.38 -0.41 12.17
CA PHE A 46 0.69 -0.54 13.45
C PHE A 46 1.58 -0.13 14.63
N VAL A 47 2.85 -0.58 14.66
CA VAL A 47 3.80 -0.20 15.72
C VAL A 47 4.01 1.32 15.74
N LEU A 48 4.29 1.92 14.58
CA LEU A 48 4.50 3.37 14.50
C LEU A 48 3.24 4.15 14.90
N ALA A 49 2.06 3.68 14.48
CA ALA A 49 0.78 4.27 14.89
C ALA A 49 0.58 4.20 16.41
N CYS A 50 0.85 3.05 17.03
CA CYS A 50 0.77 2.88 18.49
C CYS A 50 1.70 3.85 19.23
N LEU A 51 2.94 4.02 18.76
CA LEU A 51 3.86 4.99 19.36
C LEU A 51 3.33 6.43 19.20
N PHE A 52 2.87 6.78 18.00
CA PHE A 52 2.33 8.11 17.72
C PHE A 52 1.11 8.44 18.57
N PHE A 53 0.08 7.59 18.54
CA PHE A 53 -1.15 7.78 19.32
C PHE A 53 -0.92 7.65 20.83
N GLY A 54 0.07 6.86 21.26
CA GLY A 54 0.46 6.80 22.66
C GLY A 54 0.99 8.13 23.21
N THR A 55 1.58 8.97 22.35
CA THR A 55 2.03 10.33 22.74
C THR A 55 0.94 11.38 22.67
N GLN A 56 -0.10 11.16 21.85
CA GLN A 56 -1.19 12.11 21.68
C GLN A 56 -2.38 11.74 22.55
N ASN A 57 -2.32 12.19 23.80
CA ASN A 57 -3.39 11.98 24.76
C ASN A 57 -3.90 13.33 25.30
N GLY A 58 -5.22 13.48 25.37
CA GLY A 58 -5.88 14.70 25.83
C GLY A 58 -6.34 14.57 27.27
N PHE A 59 -7.48 13.88 27.45
CA PHE A 59 -8.26 13.88 28.67
C PHE A 59 -7.49 13.52 29.94
N TYR A 60 -6.69 12.44 29.91
CA TYR A 60 -6.00 11.91 31.10
C TYR A 60 -4.85 12.79 31.63
N ASN A 61 -4.38 13.78 30.84
CA ASN A 61 -3.35 14.74 31.25
C ASN A 61 -3.94 16.13 31.58
N THR A 62 -5.26 16.23 31.74
CA THR A 62 -5.92 17.49 32.09
C THR A 62 -6.32 17.54 33.57
N ASP A 63 -6.49 18.74 34.09
CA ASP A 63 -7.01 18.97 35.45
C ASP A 63 -8.45 18.44 35.63
N ASN A 64 -9.17 18.17 34.53
CA ASN A 64 -10.50 17.57 34.57
C ASN A 64 -10.45 16.06 34.86
N TYR A 65 -9.26 15.47 34.86
CA TYR A 65 -9.07 14.06 35.15
C TYR A 65 -8.76 13.83 36.63
N HIS A 66 -9.73 13.23 37.32
CA HIS A 66 -9.68 13.02 38.78
C HIS A 66 -9.47 11.56 39.17
N GLY A 67 -9.27 10.66 38.18
CA GLY A 67 -9.12 9.23 38.38
C GLY A 67 -7.66 8.75 38.32
N ASN A 68 -7.44 7.46 38.60
CA ASN A 68 -6.11 6.82 38.52
C ASN A 68 -5.89 5.98 37.25
N GLY A 69 -6.89 5.90 36.38
CA GLY A 69 -6.85 5.11 35.13
C GLY A 69 -7.77 3.89 35.15
N SER A 70 -8.35 3.56 36.30
CA SER A 70 -9.25 2.43 36.49
C SER A 70 -10.69 2.87 36.72
N ALA A 71 -11.64 2.01 36.36
CA ALA A 71 -13.01 2.11 36.83
C ALA A 71 -13.05 1.59 38.27
N HIS A 72 -13.28 2.48 39.23
CA HIS A 72 -13.70 2.14 40.58
C HIS A 72 -15.21 2.36 40.70
#